data_AF-A0A0E3UN72-F1
#
_entry.id   AF-A0A0E3UN72-F1
#
_cell.length_a   1.000
_cell.length_b   1.000
_cell.length_c   1.000
_cell.angle_alpha   90.00
_cell.angle_beta   90.00
_cell.angle_gamma   90.00
#
_symmetry.space_group_name_H-M   'P 1'
#
loop_
_entity.id
_entity.type
_entity.pdbx_description
1 polymer ?
#
loop_
_entity_poly.entity_id
_entity_poly.type
_entity_poly.pdbx_seq_one_letter_code
_entity_poly.pdbx_strand_id
1 'polypeptide(L)'
;MASIGKAIPVGSPSVRDDVLPARPARLPEWQLPPVPTVDKSNSDMASVEYSAYRTELSHHRTGLSDHRTDLSEYRTDLSMHRTDLSTERTEMSMRRTGMSFQRTRLSAERTLMSVIRTSLSLIGFGFTIYQVFAKLVDVPGVKLGSEAPRNFGVSLVALGIAMLVLGIVYHVNYMKELRAERSAMTGDGLIHGESRYPLSFTLLTALALLVLGLLAIVSMVFGIAPFG
;
A
#
# COMPACT_ATOMS: atom_id res chain seq x y z
N MET A 1 -28.86 -15.98 -21.82
CA MET A 1 -27.90 -16.52 -20.82
C MET A 1 -26.54 -16.63 -21.48
N ALA A 2 -25.53 -15.92 -20.94
CA ALA A 2 -24.09 -16.20 -21.00
C ALA A 2 -23.30 -14.87 -20.92
N SER A 3 -23.08 -14.39 -19.70
CA SER A 3 -22.13 -13.32 -19.40
C SER A 3 -20.77 -13.99 -19.12
N ILE A 4 -19.80 -13.77 -20.01
CA ILE A 4 -18.43 -14.27 -19.86
C ILE A 4 -17.69 -13.29 -18.95
N GLY A 5 -17.66 -13.63 -17.66
CA GLY A 5 -16.81 -12.96 -16.67
C GLY A 5 -15.35 -13.32 -16.91
N LYS A 6 -14.57 -12.37 -17.43
CA LYS A 6 -13.12 -12.46 -17.57
C LYS A 6 -12.49 -12.39 -16.18
N ALA A 7 -12.18 -13.55 -15.60
CA ALA A 7 -11.40 -13.66 -14.38
C ALA A 7 -9.99 -13.12 -14.63
N ILE A 8 -9.61 -12.11 -13.85
CA ILE A 8 -8.23 -11.62 -13.76
C ILE A 8 -7.42 -12.71 -13.06
N PRO A 9 -6.30 -13.21 -13.61
CA PRO A 9 -5.50 -14.22 -12.96
C PRO A 9 -4.77 -13.58 -11.77
N VAL A 10 -5.36 -13.71 -10.57
CA VAL A 10 -4.67 -13.43 -9.31
C VAL A 10 -3.89 -14.69 -8.96
N GLY A 11 -2.73 -14.81 -9.58
CA GLY A 11 -1.80 -15.91 -9.37
C GLY A 11 -0.41 -15.44 -9.75
N SER A 12 0.16 -14.54 -8.96
CA SER A 12 1.61 -14.50 -8.81
C SER A 12 2.07 -15.94 -8.52
N PRO A 13 3.08 -16.48 -9.22
CA PRO A 13 3.46 -17.87 -9.05
C PRO A 13 3.76 -18.06 -7.57
N SER A 14 2.86 -18.76 -6.89
CA SER A 14 3.10 -19.27 -5.55
C SER A 14 4.46 -19.93 -5.63
N VAL A 15 5.36 -19.57 -4.70
CA VAL A 15 6.57 -20.32 -4.38
C VAL A 15 6.25 -21.76 -4.71
N ARG A 16 6.81 -22.26 -5.82
CA ARG A 16 6.69 -23.68 -6.10
C ARG A 16 7.10 -24.35 -4.79
N ASP A 17 6.40 -25.39 -4.37
CA ASP A 17 6.79 -26.22 -3.22
C ASP A 17 8.11 -26.98 -3.51
N ASP A 18 9.07 -26.28 -4.12
CA ASP A 18 10.42 -26.67 -4.44
C ASP A 18 11.13 -26.68 -3.09
N VAL A 19 11.11 -27.86 -2.47
CA VAL A 19 12.02 -28.31 -1.44
C VAL A 19 13.36 -27.60 -1.66
N LEU A 20 13.81 -26.84 -0.65
CA LEU A 20 15.13 -26.21 -0.66
C LEU A 20 16.15 -27.21 -1.24
N PRO A 21 16.98 -26.81 -2.21
CA PRO A 21 17.90 -27.74 -2.83
C PRO A 21 18.68 -28.45 -1.73
N ALA A 22 18.75 -29.79 -1.81
CA ALA A 22 19.44 -30.57 -0.80
C ALA A 22 20.94 -30.40 -1.02
N ARG A 23 21.66 -29.97 0.03
CA ARG A 23 23.11 -29.88 -0.05
C ARG A 23 23.66 -31.28 -0.34
N PRO A 24 24.54 -31.46 -1.36
CA PRO A 24 25.16 -32.74 -1.59
C PRO A 24 25.95 -33.16 -0.34
N ALA A 25 25.90 -34.46 -0.02
CA ALA A 25 26.58 -35.01 1.14
C ALA A 25 28.07 -34.64 1.11
N ARG A 26 28.63 -34.28 2.27
CA ARG A 26 30.07 -34.05 2.36
C ARG A 26 30.74 -35.38 2.05
N LEU A 27 31.57 -35.41 1.00
CA LEU A 27 32.39 -36.59 0.75
C LEU A 27 33.22 -36.92 2.00
N PRO A 28 33.40 -38.21 2.35
CA PRO A 28 34.41 -38.58 3.31
C PRO A 28 35.75 -37.99 2.88
N GLU A 29 36.61 -37.65 3.83
CA GLU A 29 37.94 -37.15 3.54
C GLU A 29 38.72 -38.29 2.86
N TRP A 30 38.72 -38.28 1.52
CA TRP A 30 39.38 -39.31 0.72
C TRP A 30 40.87 -39.27 1.05
N GLN A 31 41.35 -40.31 1.74
CA GLN A 31 42.77 -40.48 1.97
C GLN A 31 43.39 -40.72 0.60
N LEU A 32 44.37 -39.89 0.23
CA LEU A 32 45.10 -40.05 -1.04
C LEU A 32 45.67 -41.48 -1.11
N PRO A 33 45.54 -42.16 -2.26
CA PRO A 33 46.19 -43.45 -2.45
C PRO A 33 47.68 -43.31 -2.11
N PRO A 34 48.23 -44.16 -1.21
CA PRO A 34 49.63 -44.08 -0.83
C PRO A 34 50.49 -44.30 -2.07
N VAL A 35 51.56 -43.51 -2.22
CA VAL A 35 52.48 -43.65 -3.35
C VAL A 35 53.13 -45.05 -3.27
N PRO A 36 53.07 -45.87 -4.32
CA PRO A 36 53.61 -47.22 -4.29
C PRO A 36 55.14 -47.17 -4.12
N THR A 37 55.66 -47.99 -3.20
CA THR A 37 57.10 -48.18 -2.99
C THR A 37 57.58 -49.32 -3.87
N VAL A 38 57.95 -48.99 -5.10
CA VAL A 38 58.22 -49.96 -6.16
C VAL A 38 59.69 -50.43 -6.14
N ASP A 39 59.93 -51.73 -6.32
CA ASP A 39 61.27 -52.27 -6.51
C ASP A 39 61.84 -51.89 -7.88
N LYS A 40 62.94 -51.14 -7.87
CA LYS A 40 63.61 -50.65 -9.08
C LYS A 40 64.41 -51.72 -9.83
N SER A 41 64.58 -52.91 -9.23
CA SER A 41 65.33 -54.01 -9.82
C SER A 41 64.58 -54.76 -10.94
N ASN A 42 63.24 -54.71 -10.91
CA ASN A 42 62.36 -55.38 -11.88
C ASN A 42 61.43 -54.36 -12.58
N SER A 43 61.86 -53.89 -13.76
CA SER A 43 61.20 -52.82 -14.52
C SER A 43 59.76 -53.16 -14.93
N ASP A 44 59.49 -54.43 -15.20
CA ASP A 44 58.19 -54.85 -15.76
C ASP A 44 57.11 -54.78 -14.69
N MET A 45 57.38 -55.31 -13.49
CA MET A 45 56.46 -55.19 -12.35
C MET A 45 56.29 -53.74 -11.91
N ALA A 46 57.37 -52.96 -11.96
CA ALA A 46 57.32 -51.54 -11.62
C ALA A 46 56.37 -50.74 -12.53
N SER A 47 56.39 -51.03 -13.83
CA SER A 47 55.53 -50.37 -14.81
C SER A 47 54.04 -50.65 -14.58
N VAL A 48 53.70 -51.89 -14.21
CA VAL A 48 52.33 -52.31 -13.93
C VAL A 48 51.80 -51.63 -12.68
N GLU A 49 52.59 -51.55 -11.61
CA GLU A 49 52.23 -50.92 -10.34
C GLU A 49 52.01 -49.40 -10.50
N TYR A 50 52.89 -48.71 -11.22
CA TYR A 50 52.68 -47.29 -11.55
C TYR A 50 51.47 -47.04 -12.47
N SER A 51 51.19 -47.96 -13.40
CA SER A 51 50.01 -47.86 -14.27
C SER A 51 48.71 -48.04 -13.48
N ALA A 52 48.68 -48.98 -12.53
CA ALA A 52 47.57 -49.16 -11.60
C ALA A 52 47.35 -47.91 -10.73
N TYR A 53 48.41 -47.37 -10.14
CA TYR A 53 48.36 -46.14 -9.33
C TYR A 53 47.86 -44.93 -10.13
N ARG A 54 48.30 -44.76 -11.38
CA ARG A 54 47.83 -43.68 -12.26
C ARG A 54 46.33 -43.82 -12.58
N THR A 55 45.86 -45.05 -12.74
CA THR A 55 44.45 -45.35 -12.99
C THR A 55 43.61 -44.99 -11.77
N GLU A 56 44.04 -45.40 -10.58
CA GLU A 56 43.40 -45.06 -9.29
C GLU A 56 43.34 -43.54 -9.07
N LEU A 57 44.45 -42.83 -9.30
CA LEU A 57 44.50 -41.36 -9.21
C LEU A 57 43.56 -40.68 -10.23
N SER A 58 43.41 -41.26 -11.43
CA SER A 58 42.48 -40.76 -12.44
C SER A 58 41.03 -40.90 -11.97
N HIS A 59 40.65 -42.04 -11.40
CA HIS A 59 39.32 -42.23 -10.80
C HIS A 59 39.08 -41.24 -9.65
N HIS A 60 40.10 -41.02 -8.79
CA HIS A 60 40.03 -40.04 -7.71
C HIS A 60 39.79 -38.61 -8.23
N ARG A 61 40.49 -38.21 -9.31
CA ARG A 61 40.28 -36.90 -9.94
C ARG A 61 38.88 -36.77 -10.55
N THR A 62 38.34 -37.83 -11.15
CA THR A 62 36.98 -37.82 -11.69
C THR A 62 35.95 -37.66 -10.57
N GLY A 63 36.04 -38.43 -9.48
CA GLY A 63 35.11 -38.32 -8.36
C GLY A 63 35.13 -36.94 -7.67
N LEU A 64 36.31 -36.32 -7.52
CA LEU A 64 36.40 -34.93 -7.04
C LEU A 64 35.82 -33.92 -8.04
N SER A 65 35.96 -34.17 -9.34
CA SER A 65 35.41 -33.32 -10.39
C SER A 65 33.88 -33.38 -10.41
N ASP A 66 33.30 -34.57 -10.28
CA ASP A 66 31.86 -34.78 -10.17
C ASP A 66 31.31 -34.07 -8.94
N HIS A 67 31.93 -34.25 -7.77
CA HIS A 67 31.51 -33.55 -6.56
C HIS A 67 31.61 -32.02 -6.65
N ARG A 68 32.61 -31.50 -7.39
CA ARG A 68 32.71 -30.06 -7.66
C ARG A 68 31.57 -29.59 -8.56
N THR A 69 31.16 -30.40 -9.53
CA THR A 69 29.99 -30.11 -10.38
C THR A 69 28.72 -30.08 -9.54
N ASP A 70 28.47 -31.10 -8.71
CA ASP A 70 27.30 -31.15 -7.80
C ASP A 70 27.22 -29.93 -6.88
N LEU A 71 28.35 -29.53 -6.28
CA LEU A 71 28.42 -28.32 -5.44
C LEU A 71 28.19 -27.03 -6.23
N SER A 72 28.57 -26.99 -7.50
CA SER A 72 28.37 -25.83 -8.37
C SER A 72 26.90 -25.69 -8.79
N GLU A 73 26.25 -26.80 -9.12
CA GLU A 73 24.80 -26.85 -9.36
C GLU A 73 24.03 -26.43 -8.12
N TYR A 74 24.34 -27.02 -6.95
CA TYR A 74 23.73 -26.66 -5.67
C TYR A 74 23.84 -25.15 -5.36
N ARG A 75 25.01 -24.54 -5.62
CA ARG A 75 25.21 -23.09 -5.43
C ARG A 75 24.38 -22.26 -6.40
N THR A 76 24.23 -22.73 -7.63
CA THR A 76 23.45 -22.06 -8.67
C THR A 76 21.97 -22.07 -8.29
N ASP A 77 21.43 -23.22 -7.89
CA ASP A 77 20.04 -23.37 -7.44
C ASP A 77 19.75 -22.51 -6.22
N LEU A 78 20.66 -22.51 -5.24
CA LEU A 78 20.54 -21.65 -4.06
C LEU A 78 20.57 -20.15 -4.42
N SER A 79 21.34 -19.77 -5.44
CA SER A 79 21.40 -18.39 -5.93
C SER A 79 20.10 -17.98 -6.63
N MET A 80 19.52 -18.85 -7.45
CA MET A 80 18.20 -18.61 -8.08
C MET A 80 17.12 -18.47 -7.01
N HIS A 81 17.05 -19.41 -6.07
CA HIS A 81 16.06 -19.38 -4.99
C HIS A 81 16.16 -18.11 -4.12
N ARG A 82 17.37 -17.63 -3.84
CA ARG A 82 17.57 -16.34 -3.14
C ARG A 82 17.05 -15.14 -3.95
N THR A 83 17.22 -15.18 -5.27
CA THR A 83 16.76 -14.12 -6.17
C THR A 83 15.23 -14.08 -6.24
N ASP A 84 14.59 -15.25 -6.31
CA ASP A 84 13.13 -15.38 -6.29
C ASP A 84 12.53 -14.84 -4.99
N LEU A 85 13.07 -15.28 -3.84
CA LEU A 85 12.65 -14.78 -2.52
C LEU A 85 12.85 -13.26 -2.39
N SER A 86 13.94 -12.72 -2.95
CA SER A 86 14.19 -11.27 -2.96
C SER A 86 13.14 -10.51 -3.78
N THR A 87 12.76 -11.06 -4.93
CA THR A 87 11.74 -10.50 -5.81
C THR A 87 10.38 -10.51 -5.13
N GLU A 88 9.98 -11.63 -4.52
CA GLU A 88 8.72 -11.76 -3.79
C GLU A 88 8.64 -10.81 -2.59
N ARG A 89 9.74 -10.67 -1.82
CA ARG A 89 9.82 -9.69 -0.72
C ARG A 89 9.62 -8.26 -1.21
N THR A 90 10.20 -7.94 -2.36
CA THR A 90 10.03 -6.63 -2.99
C THR A 90 8.57 -6.42 -3.39
N GLU A 91 7.95 -7.41 -4.05
CA GLU A 91 6.53 -7.37 -4.43
C GLU A 91 5.59 -7.20 -3.23
N MET A 92 5.79 -7.98 -2.17
CA MET A 92 5.03 -7.86 -0.93
C MET A 92 5.21 -6.48 -0.29
N SER A 93 6.42 -5.91 -0.34
CA SER A 93 6.70 -4.57 0.17
C SER A 93 5.94 -3.51 -0.63
N MET A 94 5.97 -3.59 -1.97
CA MET A 94 5.20 -2.68 -2.84
C MET A 94 3.68 -2.76 -2.55
N ARG A 95 3.13 -3.98 -2.37
CA ARG A 95 1.72 -4.19 -2.02
C ARG A 95 1.37 -3.58 -0.66
N ARG A 96 2.23 -3.74 0.35
CA ARG A 96 2.05 -3.13 1.69
C ARG A 96 2.03 -1.60 1.61
N THR A 97 2.95 -1.01 0.85
CA THR A 97 3.00 0.43 0.61
C THR A 97 1.70 0.90 -0.07
N GLY A 98 1.24 0.21 -1.11
CA GLY A 98 -0.03 0.51 -1.77
C GLY A 98 -1.25 0.49 -0.81
N MET A 99 -1.33 -0.50 0.08
CA MET A 99 -2.38 -0.56 1.10
C MET A 99 -2.26 0.58 2.13
N SER A 100 -1.06 1.01 2.47
CA SER A 100 -0.82 2.15 3.36
C SER A 100 -1.45 3.42 2.79
N PHE A 101 -1.24 3.72 1.50
CA PHE A 101 -1.88 4.85 0.81
C PHE A 101 -3.40 4.81 0.90
N GLN A 102 -4.01 3.63 0.74
CA GLN A 102 -5.46 3.48 0.86
C GLN A 102 -5.94 3.77 2.29
N ARG A 103 -5.23 3.31 3.32
CA ARG A 103 -5.55 3.61 4.73
C ARG A 103 -5.44 5.10 5.02
N THR A 104 -4.36 5.73 4.59
CA THR A 104 -4.13 7.18 4.73
C THR A 104 -5.26 7.99 4.10
N ARG A 105 -5.71 7.60 2.89
CA ARG A 105 -6.87 8.21 2.24
C ARG A 105 -8.15 8.05 3.07
N LEU A 106 -8.46 6.84 3.53
CA LEU A 106 -9.66 6.58 4.34
C LEU A 106 -9.65 7.40 5.64
N SER A 107 -8.48 7.59 6.25
CA SER A 107 -8.34 8.49 7.40
C SER A 107 -8.70 9.93 7.06
N ALA A 108 -8.22 10.45 5.92
CA ALA A 108 -8.58 11.80 5.48
C ALA A 108 -10.08 11.95 5.15
N GLU A 109 -10.73 10.91 4.60
CA GLU A 109 -12.19 10.90 4.39
C GLU A 109 -12.96 10.93 5.72
N ARG A 110 -12.49 10.20 6.74
CA ARG A 110 -13.07 10.25 8.09
C ARG A 110 -12.95 11.62 8.72
N THR A 111 -11.80 12.27 8.57
CA THR A 111 -11.60 13.65 9.05
C THR A 111 -12.57 14.61 8.37
N LEU A 112 -12.72 14.53 7.04
CA LEU A 112 -13.69 15.35 6.32
C LEU A 112 -15.14 15.08 6.80
N MET A 113 -15.50 13.82 7.01
CA MET A 113 -16.81 13.44 7.56
C MET A 113 -17.07 14.05 8.95
N SER A 114 -16.04 14.10 9.80
CA SER A 114 -16.13 14.75 11.11
C SER A 114 -16.35 16.25 10.98
N VAL A 115 -15.61 16.91 10.07
CA VAL A 115 -15.77 18.35 9.81
C VAL A 115 -17.17 18.66 9.26
N ILE A 116 -17.67 17.84 8.33
CA ILE A 116 -19.03 17.95 7.80
C ILE A 116 -20.05 17.91 8.94
N ARG A 117 -19.93 16.95 9.87
CA ARG A 117 -20.87 16.81 10.99
C ARG A 117 -20.87 18.05 11.88
N THR A 118 -19.70 18.51 12.30
CA THR A 118 -19.58 19.70 13.15
C THR A 118 -20.14 20.94 12.46
N SER A 119 -19.83 21.11 11.17
CA SER A 119 -20.32 22.24 10.37
C SER A 119 -21.83 22.19 10.22
N LEU A 120 -22.40 21.02 9.94
CA LEU A 120 -23.84 20.82 9.80
C LEU A 120 -24.58 21.10 11.11
N SER A 121 -24.04 20.64 12.25
CA SER A 121 -24.61 20.95 13.56
C SER A 121 -24.62 22.45 13.84
N LEU A 122 -23.55 23.17 13.49
CA LEU A 122 -23.47 24.60 13.70
C LEU A 122 -24.41 25.39 12.78
N ILE A 123 -24.51 24.99 11.51
CA ILE A 123 -25.45 25.57 10.54
C ILE A 123 -26.89 25.32 10.99
N GLY A 124 -27.22 24.08 11.35
CA GLY A 124 -28.56 23.70 11.81
C GLY A 124 -28.95 24.44 13.09
N PHE A 125 -28.05 24.47 14.09
CA PHE A 125 -28.28 25.19 15.33
C PHE A 125 -28.43 26.70 15.12
N GLY A 126 -27.56 27.31 14.30
CA GLY A 126 -27.65 28.72 13.91
C GLY A 126 -28.96 29.05 13.19
N PHE A 127 -29.49 28.12 12.39
CA PHE A 127 -30.79 28.27 11.73
C PHE A 127 -31.98 28.11 12.67
N THR A 128 -31.97 27.12 13.56
CA THR A 128 -33.03 26.95 14.55
C THR A 128 -33.10 28.14 15.49
N ILE A 129 -31.96 28.62 16.01
CA ILE A 129 -31.94 29.76 16.94
C ILE A 129 -32.45 31.03 16.25
N TYR A 130 -32.03 31.28 15.01
CA TYR A 130 -32.54 32.39 14.20
C TYR A 130 -34.07 32.37 14.09
N GLN A 131 -34.66 31.23 13.73
CA GLN A 131 -36.11 31.10 13.58
C GLN A 131 -36.88 31.24 14.89
N VAL A 132 -36.38 30.64 15.98
CA VAL A 132 -37.02 30.71 17.30
C VAL A 132 -37.10 32.15 17.76
N PHE A 133 -35.98 32.90 17.66
CA PHE A 133 -35.96 34.30 18.06
C PHE A 133 -36.77 35.20 17.13
N ALA A 134 -36.76 34.95 15.82
CA ALA A 134 -37.62 35.69 14.88
C ALA A 134 -39.10 35.59 15.27
N LYS A 135 -39.59 34.37 15.58
CA LYS A 135 -40.98 34.15 16.01
C LYS A 135 -41.30 34.74 17.39
N LEU A 136 -40.32 34.84 18.29
CA LEU A 136 -40.50 35.41 19.63
C LEU A 136 -40.64 36.94 19.60
N VAL A 137 -39.98 37.62 18.65
CA VAL A 137 -40.09 39.07 18.48
C VAL A 137 -41.48 39.47 17.96
N ASP A 138 -42.15 38.59 17.21
CA ASP A 138 -43.51 38.82 16.70
C ASP A 138 -44.61 38.66 17.78
N VAL A 139 -44.26 38.21 19.00
CA VAL A 139 -45.22 38.04 20.09
C VAL A 139 -45.54 39.40 20.74
N PRO A 140 -46.82 39.84 20.78
CA PRO A 140 -47.20 41.09 21.40
C PRO A 140 -46.78 41.16 22.87
N GLY A 141 -45.99 42.18 23.23
CA GLY A 141 -45.54 42.44 24.62
C GLY A 141 -44.05 42.15 24.87
N VAL A 142 -43.33 41.53 23.93
CA VAL A 142 -41.89 41.27 24.05
C VAL A 142 -41.08 42.28 23.24
N LYS A 143 -40.47 43.27 23.91
CA LYS A 143 -39.53 44.22 23.30
C LYS A 143 -38.09 43.72 23.46
N LEU A 144 -37.72 42.66 22.75
CA LEU A 144 -36.31 42.29 22.59
C LEU A 144 -35.68 43.23 21.54
N GLY A 145 -34.46 43.72 21.78
CA GLY A 145 -33.73 44.53 20.81
C GLY A 145 -33.57 43.76 19.49
N SER A 146 -34.00 44.33 18.37
CA SER A 146 -34.29 43.59 17.12
C SER A 146 -33.10 42.92 16.44
N GLU A 147 -31.86 43.21 16.85
CA GLU A 147 -30.66 42.83 16.10
C GLU A 147 -29.83 41.70 16.73
N ALA A 148 -29.83 41.54 18.06
CA ALA A 148 -28.88 40.67 18.74
C ALA A 148 -29.05 39.16 18.41
N PRO A 149 -30.27 38.60 18.38
CA PRO A 149 -30.45 37.17 18.10
C PRO A 149 -30.24 36.81 16.63
N ARG A 150 -30.56 37.73 15.71
CA ARG A 150 -30.35 37.57 14.27
C ARG A 150 -28.86 37.46 13.95
N ASN A 151 -28.07 38.38 14.47
CA ASN A 151 -26.61 38.38 14.29
C ASN A 151 -25.95 37.13 14.88
N PHE A 152 -26.50 36.61 15.98
CA PHE A 152 -26.04 35.36 16.58
C PHE A 152 -26.30 34.13 15.68
N GLY A 153 -27.51 33.99 15.12
CA GLY A 153 -27.81 32.90 14.19
C GLY A 153 -26.98 32.96 12.91
N VAL A 154 -26.84 34.16 12.32
CA VAL A 154 -26.03 34.38 11.10
C VAL A 154 -24.56 34.07 11.36
N SER A 155 -23.99 34.49 12.49
CA SER A 155 -22.58 34.20 12.81
C SER A 155 -22.30 32.71 13.01
N LEU A 156 -23.20 31.95 13.64
CA LEU A 156 -23.11 30.49 13.77
C LEU A 156 -23.13 29.79 12.41
N VAL A 157 -24.06 30.17 11.53
CA VAL A 157 -24.12 29.62 10.16
C VAL A 157 -22.87 29.98 9.37
N ALA A 158 -22.44 31.24 9.41
CA ALA A 158 -21.23 31.71 8.74
C ALA A 158 -19.99 30.94 9.21
N LEU A 159 -19.87 30.70 10.52
CA LEU A 159 -18.76 29.92 11.08
C LEU A 159 -18.81 28.45 10.62
N GLY A 160 -20.00 27.87 10.51
CA GLY A 160 -20.19 26.49 10.04
C GLY A 160 -19.83 26.36 8.56
N ILE A 161 -20.23 27.33 7.73
CA ILE A 161 -19.83 27.42 6.32
C ILE A 161 -18.32 27.60 6.21
N ALA A 162 -17.71 28.51 6.97
CA ALA A 162 -16.27 28.76 6.94
C ALA A 162 -15.48 27.50 7.32
N MET A 163 -15.89 26.80 8.37
CA MET A 163 -15.29 25.53 8.78
C MET A 163 -15.44 24.45 7.70
N LEU A 164 -16.58 24.38 7.02
CA LEU A 164 -16.81 23.43 5.94
C LEU A 164 -15.92 23.73 4.73
N VAL A 165 -15.80 25.01 4.33
CA VAL A 165 -14.89 25.44 3.25
C VAL A 165 -13.45 25.10 3.59
N LEU A 166 -13.00 25.40 4.81
CA LEU A 166 -11.66 25.06 5.28
C LEU A 166 -11.41 23.55 5.19
N GLY A 167 -12.37 22.73 5.64
CA GLY A 167 -12.30 21.27 5.56
C GLY A 167 -12.19 20.76 4.12
N ILE A 168 -12.97 21.33 3.18
CA ILE A 168 -12.91 21.00 1.76
C ILE A 168 -11.54 21.36 1.18
N VAL A 169 -11.04 22.58 1.44
CA VAL A 169 -9.73 23.04 0.94
C VAL A 169 -8.61 22.15 1.47
N TYR A 170 -8.59 21.87 2.77
CA TYR A 170 -7.62 20.98 3.38
C TYR A 170 -7.66 19.58 2.75
N HIS A 171 -8.85 19.00 2.60
CA HIS A 171 -9.01 17.69 1.99
C HIS A 171 -8.53 17.65 0.53
N VAL A 172 -8.85 18.67 -0.26
CA VAL A 172 -8.41 18.77 -1.67
C VAL A 172 -6.89 18.91 -1.76
N ASN A 173 -6.28 19.76 -0.94
CA ASN A 173 -4.83 19.94 -0.92
C ASN A 173 -4.12 18.65 -0.50
N TYR A 174 -4.61 18.01 0.57
CA TYR A 174 -4.09 16.73 1.04
C TYR A 174 -4.22 15.62 -0.02
N MET A 175 -5.34 15.56 -0.73
CA MET A 175 -5.52 14.60 -1.83
C MET A 175 -4.61 14.89 -3.03
N LYS A 176 -4.30 16.16 -3.33
CA LYS A 176 -3.34 16.53 -4.37
C LYS A 176 -1.93 16.11 -3.98
N GLU A 177 -1.52 16.39 -2.75
CA GLU A 177 -0.22 16.01 -2.21
C GLU A 177 -0.04 14.48 -2.21
N LEU A 178 -1.04 13.74 -1.71
CA LEU A 178 -1.02 12.28 -1.70
C LEU A 178 -0.98 11.67 -3.11
N ARG A 179 -1.58 12.33 -4.11
CA ARG A 179 -1.50 11.94 -5.51
C ARG A 179 -0.13 12.24 -6.13
N ALA A 180 0.47 13.38 -5.80
CA ALA A 180 1.80 13.75 -6.26
C ALA A 180 2.85 12.76 -5.72
N GLU A 181 2.79 12.49 -4.41
CA GLU A 181 3.65 11.53 -3.72
C GLU A 181 3.53 10.12 -4.30
N ARG A 182 2.29 9.64 -4.51
CA ARG A 182 2.06 8.35 -5.18
C ARG A 182 2.58 8.36 -6.63
N SER A 183 2.43 9.46 -7.36
CA SER A 183 2.89 9.54 -8.75
C SER A 183 4.42 9.48 -8.82
N ALA A 184 5.12 10.13 -7.88
CA ALA A 184 6.57 10.05 -7.75
C ALA A 184 7.02 8.60 -7.48
N MET A 185 6.45 7.95 -6.46
CA MET A 185 6.76 6.54 -6.16
C MET A 185 6.38 5.57 -7.28
N THR A 186 5.35 5.87 -8.07
CA THR A 186 5.00 5.05 -9.25
C THR A 186 6.03 5.24 -10.36
N GLY A 187 6.52 6.48 -10.56
CA GLY A 187 7.60 6.78 -11.50
C GLY A 187 8.91 6.08 -11.14
N ASP A 188 9.21 5.95 -9.85
CA ASP A 188 10.38 5.26 -9.33
C ASP A 188 10.23 3.73 -9.30
N GLY A 189 9.08 3.18 -9.72
CA GLY A 189 8.81 1.74 -9.70
C GLY A 189 8.63 1.14 -8.30
N LEU A 190 8.39 1.98 -7.28
CA LEU A 190 8.25 1.56 -5.88
C LEU A 190 6.85 1.02 -5.55
N ILE A 191 5.85 1.26 -6.41
CA ILE A 191 4.47 0.81 -6.23
C ILE A 191 3.78 0.53 -7.58
N HIS A 192 2.77 -0.34 -7.55
CA HIS A 192 1.95 -0.65 -8.72
C HIS A 192 0.96 0.49 -9.04
N GLY A 193 0.99 0.96 -10.29
CA GLY A 193 0.24 2.13 -10.78
C GLY A 193 -1.23 1.89 -11.15
N GLU A 194 -1.79 0.70 -10.96
CA GLU A 194 -3.03 0.30 -11.66
C GLU A 194 -4.35 0.79 -11.04
N SER A 195 -4.39 1.30 -9.81
CA SER A 195 -5.68 1.68 -9.22
C SER A 195 -6.18 3.04 -9.70
N ARG A 196 -7.19 3.03 -10.60
CA ARG A 196 -8.02 4.18 -10.94
C ARG A 196 -8.53 4.83 -9.66
N TYR A 197 -8.33 6.14 -9.54
CA TYR A 197 -8.79 6.95 -8.41
C TYR A 197 -10.26 7.34 -8.61
N PRO A 198 -11.25 6.76 -7.90
CA PRO A 198 -12.61 7.29 -7.93
C PRO A 198 -12.66 8.64 -7.20
N LEU A 199 -13.57 9.51 -7.64
CA LEU A 199 -13.94 10.74 -6.91
C LEU A 199 -14.53 10.35 -5.54
N SER A 200 -14.08 10.98 -4.46
CA SER A 200 -14.58 10.67 -3.12
C SER A 200 -16.03 11.16 -2.97
N PHE A 201 -16.95 10.25 -2.63
CA PHE A 201 -18.34 10.59 -2.34
C PHE A 201 -18.47 11.62 -1.22
N THR A 202 -17.51 11.64 -0.28
CA THR A 202 -17.51 12.59 0.85
C THR A 202 -17.24 14.03 0.42
N LEU A 203 -16.44 14.24 -0.63
CA LEU A 203 -16.20 15.56 -1.20
C LEU A 203 -17.46 16.09 -1.91
N LEU A 204 -18.18 15.21 -2.62
CA LEU A 204 -19.43 15.57 -3.28
C LEU A 204 -20.50 15.98 -2.25
N THR A 205 -20.64 15.21 -1.17
CA THR A 205 -21.59 15.53 -0.10
C THR A 205 -21.21 16.82 0.63
N ALA A 206 -19.92 17.06 0.88
CA ALA A 206 -19.44 18.32 1.45
C ALA A 206 -19.80 19.52 0.56
N LEU A 207 -19.62 19.41 -0.76
CA LEU A 207 -19.96 20.47 -1.71
C LEU A 207 -21.48 20.73 -1.75
N ALA A 208 -22.30 19.68 -1.76
CA ALA A 208 -23.75 19.81 -1.71
C ALA A 208 -24.22 20.51 -0.41
N LEU A 209 -23.63 20.14 0.73
CA LEU A 209 -23.91 20.79 2.02
C LEU A 209 -23.42 22.23 2.06
N LEU A 210 -22.32 22.55 1.38
CA LEU A 210 -21.84 23.93 1.27
C LEU A 210 -22.86 24.79 0.51
N VAL A 211 -23.41 24.29 -0.59
CA VAL A 211 -24.49 24.97 -1.34
C VAL A 211 -25.71 25.19 -0.45
N LEU A 212 -26.13 24.17 0.30
CA LEU A 212 -27.25 24.30 1.25
C LEU A 212 -26.98 25.31 2.37
N GLY A 213 -25.76 25.34 2.91
CA GLY A 213 -25.35 26.34 3.90
C GLY A 213 -25.39 27.76 3.35
N LEU A 214 -24.90 27.96 2.12
CA LEU A 214 -24.98 29.25 1.41
C LEU A 214 -26.44 29.67 1.15
N LEU A 215 -27.32 28.74 0.79
CA LEU A 215 -28.75 29.03 0.65
C LEU A 215 -29.38 29.42 2.00
N ALA A 216 -28.99 28.75 3.10
CA ALA A 216 -29.47 29.07 4.44
C ALA A 216 -29.04 30.48 4.88
N ILE A 217 -27.78 30.88 4.64
CA ILE A 217 -27.31 32.22 5.02
C ILE A 217 -28.00 33.31 4.17
N VAL A 218 -28.20 33.07 2.86
CA VAL A 218 -28.95 33.98 1.99
C VAL A 218 -30.38 34.13 2.49
N SER A 219 -31.07 33.03 2.81
CA SER A 219 -32.42 33.06 3.37
C SER A 219 -32.51 33.89 4.66
N MET A 220 -31.57 33.71 5.59
CA MET A 220 -31.52 34.51 6.82
C MET A 220 -31.31 36.00 6.54
N VAL A 221 -30.38 36.34 5.65
CA VAL A 221 -30.00 37.73 5.36
C VAL A 221 -31.10 38.49 4.62
N PHE A 222 -31.80 37.84 3.69
CA PHE A 222 -32.85 38.48 2.89
C PHE A 222 -34.26 38.28 3.45
N GLY A 223 -34.44 37.43 4.48
CA GLY A 223 -35.76 37.11 5.03
C GLY A 223 -36.65 36.30 4.07
N ILE A 224 -36.08 35.78 2.99
CA ILE A 224 -36.79 34.98 2.00
C ILE A 224 -36.73 33.53 2.48
N ALA A 225 -37.84 33.01 3.01
CA ALA A 225 -37.96 31.59 3.34
C ALA A 225 -38.01 30.78 2.03
N PRO A 226 -37.02 29.89 1.74
CA PRO A 226 -37.05 29.06 0.54
C PRO A 226 -38.15 28.00 0.59
N PHE A 227 -38.68 27.73 1.79
CA PHE A 227 -39.84 26.88 2.05
C PHE A 227 -40.75 27.72 2.94
N GLY A 228 -41.91 28.13 2.42
CA GLY A 228 -42.79 29.17 2.97
C GLY A 228 -43.19 29.00 4.43
#